data_AF-A0A8D2NGF1-F1
#
_entry.id   AF-A0A8D2NGF1-F1
#
_cell.length_a   1.000
_cell.length_b   1.000
_cell.length_c   1.000
_cell.angle_alpha   90.00
_cell.angle_beta   90.00
_cell.angle_gamma   90.00
#
_symmetry.space_group_name_H-M   'P 1'
#
loop_
_entity.id
_entity.type
_entity.pdbx_description
1 polymer ?
#
loop_
_entity_poly.entity_id
_entity_poly.type
_entity_poly.pdbx_seq_one_letter_code
_entity_poly.pdbx_strand_id
1 'polypeptide(L)'
;NMEHLLNENLLKYFTQYALQEGSTSALSIGGLKSLLQNQFAQYLKDQFSLDNIIKSLDKNKDGSVSFDEFMMIVKKITSTGQ
;
A
#
# COMPACT_ATOMS: atom_id res chain seq x y z
N ASN A 1 20.00 -4.87 9.84
CA ASN A 1 19.45 -5.36 8.56
C ASN A 1 18.66 -4.26 7.87
N MET A 2 18.93 -4.01 6.58
CA MET A 2 18.19 -3.03 5.78
C MET A 2 16.69 -3.34 5.66
N GLU A 3 16.29 -4.61 5.66
CA GLU A 3 14.87 -5.01 5.64
C GLU A 3 14.06 -4.47 6.83
N HIS A 4 14.67 -4.37 8.01
CA HIS A 4 13.98 -3.87 9.20
C HIS A 4 13.62 -2.38 9.06
N LEU A 5 14.57 -1.58 8.56
CA LEU A 5 14.37 -0.14 8.33
C LEU A 5 13.33 0.14 7.24
N LEU A 6 13.25 -0.72 6.23
CA LEU A 6 12.19 -0.68 5.22
C LEU A 6 10.83 -0.92 5.87
N ASN A 7 10.68 -1.97 6.67
CA ASN A 7 9.42 -2.30 7.35
C ASN A 7 8.95 -1.18 8.31
N GLU A 8 9.87 -0.55 9.04
CA GLU A 8 9.54 0.57 9.94
C GLU A 8 9.02 1.80 9.17
N ASN A 9 9.63 2.13 8.03
CA ASN A 9 9.15 3.23 7.19
C ASN A 9 7.80 2.91 6.54
N LEU A 10 7.61 1.67 6.07
CA LEU A 10 6.34 1.21 5.52
C LEU A 10 5.21 1.28 6.56
N LEU A 11 5.47 0.81 7.77
CA LEU A 11 4.52 0.89 8.89
C LEU A 11 4.18 2.35 9.20
N LYS A 12 5.19 3.22 9.27
CA LYS A 12 4.98 4.66 9.52
C LYS A 12 4.08 5.29 8.45
N TYR A 13 4.33 5.07 7.17
CA TYR A 13 3.48 5.61 6.10
C TYR A 13 2.07 5.06 6.20
N PHE A 14 1.92 3.75 6.36
CA PHE A 14 0.60 3.11 6.49
C PHE A 14 -0.20 3.71 7.65
N THR A 15 0.39 3.75 8.86
CA THR A 15 -0.26 4.28 10.06
C THR A 15 -0.63 5.76 9.90
N GLN A 16 0.21 6.57 9.24
CA GLN A 16 -0.10 7.99 9.02
C GLN A 16 -1.35 8.19 8.17
N TYR A 17 -1.52 7.44 7.08
CA TYR A 17 -2.72 7.54 6.25
C TYR A 17 -3.94 6.91 6.94
N ALA A 18 -3.77 5.81 7.68
CA ALA A 18 -4.87 5.20 8.43
C ALA A 18 -5.44 6.17 9.47
N LEU A 19 -4.56 6.87 10.19
CA LEU A 19 -4.96 7.88 11.18
C LEU A 19 -5.72 9.06 10.56
N GLN A 20 -5.40 9.44 9.31
CA GLN A 20 -6.14 10.48 8.59
C GLN A 20 -7.57 10.06 8.26
N GLU A 21 -7.82 8.76 8.08
CA GLU A 21 -9.14 8.19 7.86
C GLU A 21 -9.86 7.78 9.17
N GLY A 22 -9.28 8.10 10.34
CA GLY A 22 -9.84 7.75 11.64
C GLY A 22 -9.63 6.28 12.04
N SER A 23 -8.71 5.59 11.38
CA SER A 23 -8.35 4.19 11.61
C SER A 23 -6.92 4.06 12.14
N THR A 24 -6.59 2.91 12.74
CA THR A 24 -5.21 2.59 13.18
C THR A 24 -4.66 1.31 12.56
N SER A 25 -5.53 0.49 11.96
CA SER A 25 -5.22 -0.87 11.52
C SER A 25 -5.53 -1.12 10.04
N ALA A 26 -6.29 -0.24 9.39
CA ALA A 26 -6.73 -0.41 8.02
C ALA A 26 -6.84 0.91 7.27
N LEU A 27 -6.63 0.86 5.95
CA LEU A 27 -6.90 1.95 5.02
C LEU A 27 -8.15 1.66 4.20
N SER A 28 -8.86 2.70 3.81
CA SER A 28 -9.82 2.53 2.71
C SER A 28 -9.06 2.34 1.40
N ILE A 29 -9.75 1.83 0.37
CA ILE A 29 -9.22 1.82 -0.99
C ILE A 29 -8.73 3.22 -1.44
N GLY A 30 -9.47 4.27 -1.06
CA GLY A 30 -9.08 5.66 -1.32
C GLY A 30 -7.76 6.04 -0.64
N GLY A 31 -7.64 5.78 0.67
CA GLY A 31 -6.41 6.02 1.44
C GLY A 31 -5.21 5.27 0.87
N LEU A 32 -5.37 4.01 0.49
CA LEU A 32 -4.32 3.24 -0.18
C LEU A 32 -3.88 3.88 -1.51
N LYS A 33 -4.83 4.30 -2.37
CA LYS A 33 -4.50 5.00 -3.63
C LYS A 33 -3.66 6.24 -3.34
N SER A 34 -4.09 7.07 -2.39
CA SER A 34 -3.36 8.27 -2.00
C SER A 34 -1.97 7.96 -1.45
N LEU A 35 -1.81 6.95 -0.61
CA LEU A 35 -0.52 6.53 -0.09
C LEU A 35 0.42 6.12 -1.23
N LEU A 36 -0.03 5.22 -2.12
CA LEU A 36 0.80 4.72 -3.22
C LEU A 36 1.20 5.83 -4.20
N GLN A 37 0.28 6.75 -4.51
CA GLN A 37 0.57 7.89 -5.39
C GLN A 37 1.56 8.88 -4.76
N ASN A 38 1.50 9.11 -3.45
CA ASN A 38 2.39 10.07 -2.80
C ASN A 38 3.78 9.48 -2.49
N GLN A 39 3.83 8.25 -1.98
CA GLN A 39 5.09 7.65 -1.49
C GLN A 39 5.76 6.74 -2.53
N PHE A 40 5.00 6.19 -3.48
CA PHE A 40 5.48 5.18 -4.43
C PHE A 40 5.23 5.55 -5.90
N ALA A 41 4.89 6.80 -6.22
CA ALA A 41 4.60 7.24 -7.61
C ALA A 41 5.64 6.81 -8.64
N GLN A 42 6.93 6.80 -8.28
CA GLN A 42 8.02 6.39 -9.15
C GLN A 42 7.91 4.93 -9.63
N TYR A 43 7.30 4.05 -8.83
CA TYR A 43 7.13 2.62 -9.13
C TYR A 43 5.80 2.33 -9.86
N LEU A 44 4.93 3.33 -10.02
CA LEU A 44 3.61 3.18 -10.63
C LEU A 44 3.59 3.53 -12.13
N LYS A 45 4.73 3.96 -12.71
CA LYS A 45 4.77 4.60 -14.03
C LYS A 45 4.52 3.68 -15.23
N ASP A 46 4.71 2.35 -15.12
CA ASP A 46 4.85 1.54 -16.34
C ASP A 46 3.86 0.38 -16.55
N GLN A 47 3.26 -0.26 -15.54
CA GLN A 47 2.57 -1.56 -15.83
C GLN A 47 1.32 -1.90 -15.04
N PHE A 48 0.94 -1.12 -14.03
CA PHE A 48 -0.22 -1.49 -13.20
C PHE A 48 -1.21 -0.35 -13.10
N SER A 49 -2.37 -0.50 -13.73
CA SER A 49 -3.55 0.27 -13.33
C SER A 49 -3.78 -0.01 -11.84
N LEU A 50 -3.63 1.01 -11.00
CA LEU A 50 -3.92 0.97 -9.56
C LEU A 50 -5.24 0.24 -9.27
N ASP A 51 -6.24 0.40 -10.15
CA ASP A 51 -7.53 -0.28 -10.07
C ASP A 51 -7.44 -1.82 -10.16
N ASN A 52 -6.50 -2.38 -10.93
CA ASN A 52 -6.29 -3.83 -11.02
C ASN A 52 -5.57 -4.36 -9.77
N ILE A 53 -4.62 -3.60 -9.23
CA ILE A 53 -3.98 -3.92 -7.95
C ILE A 53 -5.05 -3.95 -6.85
N ILE A 54 -5.88 -2.92 -6.78
CA ILE A 54 -6.96 -2.76 -5.81
C ILE A 54 -7.99 -3.88 -5.90
N LYS A 55 -8.43 -4.23 -7.12
CA LYS A 55 -9.32 -5.39 -7.32
C LYS A 55 -8.71 -6.72 -6.87
N SER A 56 -7.38 -6.84 -6.86
CA SER A 56 -6.69 -8.07 -6.43
C SER A 56 -6.45 -8.15 -4.91
N LEU A 57 -6.69 -7.05 -4.19
CA LEU A 57 -6.39 -6.92 -2.76
C LEU A 57 -7.58 -7.17 -1.87
N ASP A 58 -8.76 -6.66 -2.24
CA ASP A 58 -10.00 -6.81 -1.49
C ASP A 58 -10.56 -8.24 -1.64
N LYS A 59 -9.78 -9.24 -1.23
CA LYS A 59 -10.07 -10.67 -1.37
C LYS A 59 -11.18 -11.10 -0.44
N ASN A 60 -11.24 -10.49 0.75
CA ASN A 60 -12.30 -10.71 1.73
C ASN A 60 -13.51 -9.79 1.51
N LYS A 61 -13.43 -8.82 0.57
CA LYS A 61 -14.50 -7.88 0.22
C LYS A 61 -14.98 -7.04 1.41
N ASP A 62 -14.08 -6.73 2.33
CA ASP A 62 -14.39 -5.88 3.49
C ASP A 62 -14.27 -4.39 3.15
N GLY A 63 -13.79 -4.05 1.94
CA GLY A 63 -13.65 -2.69 1.45
C GLY A 63 -12.49 -1.92 2.08
N SER A 64 -11.63 -2.61 2.84
CA SER A 64 -10.48 -2.06 3.56
C SER A 64 -9.19 -2.78 3.15
N VAL A 65 -8.05 -2.22 3.58
CA VAL A 65 -6.72 -2.76 3.29
C VAL A 65 -5.94 -2.82 4.58
N SER A 66 -5.59 -4.04 4.98
CA SER A 66 -4.71 -4.31 6.13
C SER A 66 -3.24 -4.02 5.81
N PHE A 67 -2.42 -3.93 6.86
CA PHE A 67 -0.98 -3.70 6.69
C PHE A 67 -0.30 -4.83 5.89
N ASP A 68 -0.69 -6.08 6.09
CA ASP A 68 -0.17 -7.23 5.34
C ASP A 68 -0.49 -7.14 3.84
N GLU A 69 -1.72 -6.75 3.49
CA GLU A 69 -2.11 -6.53 2.09
C GLU A 69 -1.31 -5.39 1.47
N PHE A 70 -1.14 -4.28 2.19
CA PHE A 70 -0.28 -3.19 1.76
C PHE A 70 1.16 -3.66 1.48
N MET A 71 1.77 -4.43 2.39
CA MET A 71 3.11 -4.97 2.19
C MET A 71 3.22 -5.85 0.93
N MET A 72 2.19 -6.65 0.64
CA MET A 72 2.15 -7.49 -0.56
C MET A 72 2.17 -6.64 -1.85
N ILE A 73 1.49 -5.49 -1.86
CA ILE A 73 1.51 -4.54 -2.99
C ILE A 73 2.89 -3.94 -3.15
N VAL A 74 3.44 -3.40 -2.07
CA VAL A 74 4.73 -2.71 -2.11
C VAL A 74 5.79 -3.68 -2.64
N LYS A 75 5.80 -4.92 -2.15
CA LYS A 75 6.68 -5.98 -2.70
C LYS A 75 6.43 -6.18 -4.19
N LYS A 76 5.18 -6.32 -4.62
CA LYS A 76 4.84 -6.55 -6.03
C LYS A 76 5.34 -5.42 -6.93
N ILE A 77 5.03 -4.16 -6.61
CA ILE A 77 5.39 -3.00 -7.45
C ILE A 77 6.89 -2.67 -7.42
N THR A 78 7.57 -2.94 -6.31
CA THR A 78 9.01 -2.72 -6.19
C THR A 78 9.84 -3.88 -6.76
N SER A 79 9.28 -5.10 -6.79
CA SER A 79 9.97 -6.28 -7.35
C SER A 79 9.85 -6.38 -8.87
N THR A 80 8.84 -5.77 -9.50
CA THR A 80 8.71 -5.67 -10.97
C THR A 80 9.64 -4.62 -11.63
N GLY A 81 10.50 -3.95 -10.85
CA GLY A 81 11.47 -2.97 -11.35
C GLY A 81 12.89 -3.53 -11.59
N GLN A 82 13.07 -4.84 -11.65
CA GLN A 82 14.35 -5.51 -11.95
C GLN A 82 14.26 -6.34 -13.22
#